data_AF-A0A6J4SGH0-F1
#
_entry.id   AF-A0A6J4SGH0-F1
#
_cell.length_a   1.000
_cell.length_b   1.000
_cell.length_c   1.000
_cell.angle_alpha   90.00
_cell.angle_beta   90.00
_cell.angle_gamma   90.00
#
_symmetry.space_group_name_H-M   'P 1'
#
loop_
_entity.id
_entity.type
_entity.pdbx_description
1 polymer ?
#
loop_
_entity_poly.entity_id
_entity_poly.type
_entity_poly.pdbx_seq_one_letter_code
_entity_poly.pdbx_strand_id
1 'polypeptide(L)'
;MSAARTYAKGREGEVSFAVRTRDREWGHRRRAPVNSASVLKAMLLVAYLDHPDVRGRALADADRALLEPMIRYSDNDTATRVRDFLGAAPIERLARRAGMRDFRLAVPWGLSQITASDQSRYFLELPELTVGRHRAYALKLLAGVVPEQRWGIATVRPHGWDLHFKGGWGAGTGAVSHQIALLERDGQRVSVAITTNGSPTHEYSQETLRGVARRLLRGLADAAPADEEPSPGVRLARALERAATPPPPVAD
;
A
#
# COMPACT_ATOMS: atom_id res chain seq x y z
N MET A 1 12.12 -5.30 10.86
CA MET A 1 11.45 -6.62 10.71
C MET A 1 11.29 -7.39 12.03
N SER A 2 12.36 -7.69 12.78
CA SER A 2 12.29 -8.45 14.05
C SER A 2 11.31 -7.82 15.07
N ALA A 3 11.45 -6.52 15.36
CA ALA A 3 10.57 -5.81 16.28
C ALA A 3 9.07 -5.91 15.91
N ALA A 4 8.73 -5.86 14.62
CA ALA A 4 7.35 -6.00 14.16
C ALA A 4 6.80 -7.42 14.41
N ARG A 5 7.62 -8.45 14.24
CA ARG A 5 7.26 -9.84 14.57
C ARG A 5 7.04 -10.02 16.07
N THR A 6 7.95 -9.49 16.90
CA THR A 6 7.82 -9.56 18.36
C THR A 6 6.55 -8.86 18.83
N TYR A 7 6.28 -7.66 18.30
CA TYR A 7 5.04 -6.95 18.62
C TYR A 7 3.81 -7.74 18.19
N ALA A 8 3.77 -8.26 16.96
CA ALA A 8 2.67 -9.06 16.45
C ALA A 8 2.38 -10.32 17.29
N LYS A 9 3.43 -11.01 17.77
CA LYS A 9 3.30 -12.19 18.64
C LYS A 9 2.70 -11.88 20.02
N GLY A 10 2.84 -10.64 20.49
CA GLY A 10 2.28 -10.18 21.76
C GLY A 10 0.87 -9.62 21.66
N ARG A 11 0.21 -9.73 20.51
CA ARG A 11 -1.17 -9.27 20.31
C ARG A 11 -2.12 -10.46 20.30
N GLU A 12 -3.33 -10.22 20.77
CA GLU A 12 -4.45 -11.15 20.67
C GLU A 12 -4.99 -11.21 19.24
N GLY A 13 -5.38 -12.41 18.83
CA GLY A 13 -5.73 -12.73 17.45
C GLY A 13 -4.49 -13.00 16.58
N GLU A 14 -4.75 -13.23 15.31
CA GLU A 14 -3.73 -13.49 14.31
C GLU A 14 -3.32 -12.20 13.61
N VAL A 15 -2.03 -11.97 13.50
CA VAL A 15 -1.46 -10.82 12.78
C VAL A 15 -0.55 -11.34 11.68
N SER A 16 -0.82 -10.94 10.44
CA SER A 16 0.03 -11.24 9.28
C SER A 16 0.43 -9.94 8.60
N PHE A 17 1.62 -9.90 8.03
CA PHE A 17 2.07 -8.73 7.27
C PHE A 17 3.11 -9.07 6.21
N ALA A 18 3.20 -8.21 5.20
CA ALA A 18 4.24 -8.19 4.19
C ALA A 18 4.69 -6.76 3.90
N VAL A 19 5.99 -6.58 3.72
CA VAL A 19 6.62 -5.38 3.16
C VAL A 19 7.28 -5.79 1.86
N ARG A 20 7.01 -5.05 0.79
CA ARG A 20 7.48 -5.37 -0.54
C ARG A 20 8.08 -4.15 -1.22
N THR A 21 9.22 -4.38 -1.84
CA THR A 21 9.88 -3.50 -2.81
C THR A 21 9.89 -4.22 -4.16
N ARG A 22 10.40 -3.57 -5.21
CA ARG A 22 10.52 -4.18 -6.55
C ARG A 22 11.25 -5.53 -6.49
N ASP A 23 12.31 -5.62 -5.69
CA ASP A 23 13.22 -6.77 -5.73
C ASP A 23 13.04 -7.75 -4.56
N ARG A 24 12.38 -7.33 -3.48
CA ARG A 24 12.34 -8.09 -2.24
C ARG A 24 11.00 -8.04 -1.52
N GLU A 25 10.70 -9.11 -0.81
CA GLU A 25 9.58 -9.24 0.10
C GLU A 25 10.05 -9.74 1.45
N TRP A 26 9.52 -9.15 2.52
CA TRP A 26 9.70 -9.60 3.89
C TRP A 26 8.35 -9.66 4.59
N GLY A 27 8.12 -10.60 5.50
CA GLY A 27 6.83 -10.65 6.18
C GLY A 27 6.65 -11.79 7.17
N HIS A 28 5.60 -11.70 7.98
CA HIS A 28 5.18 -12.68 8.96
C HIS A 28 3.83 -13.27 8.56
N ARG A 29 3.70 -14.61 8.56
CA ARG A 29 2.49 -15.32 8.12
C ARG A 29 1.91 -14.80 6.79
N ARG A 30 2.78 -14.34 5.89
CA ARG A 30 2.40 -13.53 4.72
C ARG A 30 1.45 -14.20 3.72
N ARG A 31 1.36 -15.53 3.73
CA ARG A 31 0.46 -16.34 2.90
C ARG A 31 -0.77 -16.86 3.66
N ALA A 32 -0.97 -16.46 4.92
CA ALA A 32 -2.17 -16.82 5.65
C ALA A 32 -3.40 -16.13 5.01
N PRO A 33 -4.43 -16.89 4.61
CA PRO A 33 -5.62 -16.33 3.99
C PRO A 33 -6.50 -15.63 5.02
N VAL A 34 -7.10 -14.52 4.61
CA VAL A 34 -8.11 -13.78 5.37
C VAL A 34 -9.22 -13.28 4.44
N ASN A 35 -10.41 -13.05 5.00
CA ASN A 35 -11.50 -12.39 4.28
C ASN A 35 -11.09 -10.94 3.96
N SER A 36 -11.19 -10.54 2.70
CA SER A 36 -10.70 -9.25 2.21
C SER A 36 -11.39 -8.04 2.84
N ALA A 37 -12.66 -8.18 3.23
CA ALA A 37 -13.51 -7.05 3.57
C ALA A 37 -13.38 -5.95 2.49
N SER A 38 -13.38 -4.68 2.90
CA SER A 38 -13.28 -3.55 1.96
C SER A 38 -11.93 -3.38 1.26
N VAL A 39 -10.92 -4.21 1.54
CA VAL A 39 -9.64 -4.17 0.80
C VAL A 39 -9.86 -4.47 -0.69
N LEU A 40 -10.78 -5.39 -1.00
CA LEU A 40 -11.09 -5.77 -2.38
C LEU A 40 -11.50 -4.58 -3.25
N LYS A 41 -12.09 -3.52 -2.67
CA LYS A 41 -12.51 -2.33 -3.41
C LYS A 41 -11.35 -1.66 -4.16
N ALA A 42 -10.12 -1.77 -3.67
CA ALA A 42 -8.95 -1.29 -4.41
C ALA A 42 -8.73 -2.07 -5.72
N MET A 43 -9.03 -3.38 -5.74
CA MET A 43 -9.01 -4.20 -6.97
C MET A 43 -10.19 -3.88 -7.88
N LEU A 44 -11.38 -3.65 -7.31
CA LEU A 44 -12.56 -3.24 -8.08
C LEU A 44 -12.32 -1.92 -8.82
N LEU A 45 -11.67 -0.94 -8.18
CA LEU A 45 -11.28 0.32 -8.82
C LEU A 45 -10.44 0.08 -10.08
N VAL A 46 -9.35 -0.67 -9.97
CA VAL A 46 -8.45 -0.90 -11.11
C VAL A 46 -9.12 -1.74 -12.20
N ALA A 47 -9.88 -2.77 -11.83
CA ALA A 47 -10.63 -3.57 -12.78
C ALA A 47 -11.70 -2.76 -13.54
N TYR A 48 -12.39 -1.84 -12.87
CA TYR A 48 -13.35 -0.92 -13.49
C TYR A 48 -12.66 0.02 -14.48
N LEU A 49 -11.56 0.64 -14.07
CA LEU A 49 -10.82 1.57 -14.94
C LEU A 49 -10.17 0.87 -16.16
N ASP A 50 -9.88 -0.43 -16.05
CA ASP A 50 -9.35 -1.26 -17.13
C ASP A 50 -10.44 -1.92 -18.00
N HIS A 51 -11.72 -1.79 -17.64
CA HIS A 51 -12.82 -2.36 -18.42
C HIS A 51 -12.85 -1.78 -19.84
N PRO A 52 -13.10 -2.58 -20.91
CA PRO A 52 -13.12 -2.11 -22.29
C PRO A 52 -13.97 -0.87 -22.53
N ASP A 53 -15.13 -0.79 -21.88
CA ASP A 53 -16.07 0.33 -22.00
C ASP A 53 -15.61 1.61 -21.27
N VAL A 54 -14.56 1.55 -20.45
CA VAL A 54 -14.08 2.64 -19.59
C VAL A 54 -12.67 3.08 -19.98
N ARG A 55 -11.76 2.12 -20.24
CA ARG A 55 -10.33 2.38 -20.46
C ARG A 55 -10.04 3.33 -21.62
N GLY A 56 -10.89 3.30 -22.65
CA GLY A 56 -10.73 4.05 -23.90
C GLY A 56 -11.30 5.47 -23.89
N ARG A 57 -12.00 5.88 -22.81
CA ARG A 57 -12.66 7.19 -22.72
C ARG A 57 -12.29 7.97 -21.46
N ALA A 58 -12.67 9.25 -21.40
CA ALA A 58 -12.64 10.02 -20.16
C ALA A 58 -13.67 9.47 -19.16
N LEU A 59 -13.39 9.62 -17.86
CA LEU A 59 -14.35 9.28 -16.81
C LEU A 59 -15.48 10.30 -16.79
N ALA A 60 -16.69 9.81 -17.03
CA ALA A 60 -17.94 10.54 -16.89
C ALA A 60 -18.31 10.67 -15.40
N ASP A 61 -19.27 11.54 -15.11
CA ASP A 61 -19.74 11.76 -13.74
C ASP A 61 -20.33 10.49 -13.13
N ALA A 62 -20.96 9.64 -13.93
CA ALA A 62 -21.47 8.34 -13.50
C ALA A 62 -20.35 7.39 -13.01
N ASP A 63 -19.17 7.40 -13.66
CA ASP A 63 -18.03 6.61 -13.19
C ASP A 63 -17.54 7.13 -11.84
N ARG A 64 -17.43 8.46 -11.70
CA ARG A 64 -16.94 9.11 -10.47
C ARG A 64 -17.91 8.89 -9.30
N ALA A 65 -19.21 8.95 -9.57
CA ALA A 65 -20.27 8.68 -8.60
C ALA A 65 -20.26 7.24 -8.07
N LEU A 66 -19.67 6.29 -8.80
CA LEU A 66 -19.42 4.93 -8.30
C LEU A 66 -18.09 4.84 -7.55
N LEU A 67 -17.01 5.35 -8.15
CA LEU A 67 -15.65 5.07 -7.68
C LEU A 67 -15.28 5.90 -6.44
N GLU A 68 -15.73 7.15 -6.35
CA GLU A 68 -15.36 8.04 -5.25
C GLU A 68 -15.96 7.60 -3.90
N PRO A 69 -17.27 7.36 -3.77
CA PRO A 69 -17.84 6.83 -2.53
C PRO A 69 -17.27 5.45 -2.16
N MET A 70 -17.12 4.57 -3.14
CA MET A 70 -16.55 3.23 -2.95
C MET A 70 -15.15 3.30 -2.32
N ILE A 71 -14.28 4.19 -2.80
CA ILE A 71 -12.89 4.19 -2.36
C ILE A 71 -12.69 5.07 -1.13
N ARG A 72 -13.20 6.31 -1.14
CA ARG A 72 -12.91 7.28 -0.09
C ARG A 72 -13.71 7.02 1.18
N TYR A 73 -14.96 6.60 1.04
CA TYR A 73 -15.90 6.34 2.13
C TYR A 73 -16.14 4.85 2.35
N SER A 74 -15.56 3.98 1.52
CA SER A 74 -15.74 2.54 1.60
C SER A 74 -17.19 2.09 1.40
N ASP A 75 -17.99 2.84 0.66
CA ASP A 75 -19.40 2.59 0.40
C ASP A 75 -19.62 1.20 -0.25
N ASN A 76 -20.57 0.43 0.29
CA ASN A 76 -20.80 -0.95 -0.11
C ASN A 76 -21.76 -1.08 -1.30
N ASP A 77 -22.67 -0.13 -1.49
CA ASP A 77 -23.68 -0.17 -2.54
C ASP A 77 -23.03 0.14 -3.89
N THR A 78 -22.22 1.20 -3.96
CA THR A 78 -21.39 1.52 -5.12
C THR A 78 -20.39 0.41 -5.43
N ALA A 79 -19.79 -0.22 -4.42
CA ALA A 79 -18.90 -1.37 -4.62
C ALA A 79 -19.62 -2.58 -5.20
N THR A 80 -20.85 -2.85 -4.76
CA THR A 80 -21.67 -3.94 -5.29
C THR A 80 -22.05 -3.66 -6.74
N ARG A 81 -22.47 -2.44 -7.07
CA ARG A 81 -22.73 -2.02 -8.46
C ARG A 81 -21.51 -2.17 -9.36
N VAL A 82 -20.32 -1.77 -8.88
CA VAL A 82 -19.06 -1.96 -9.62
C VAL A 82 -18.73 -3.44 -9.80
N ARG A 83 -18.88 -4.26 -8.75
CA ARG A 83 -18.67 -5.72 -8.84
C ARG A 83 -19.62 -6.36 -9.84
N ASP A 84 -20.89 -5.98 -9.82
CA ASP A 84 -21.92 -6.54 -10.70
C ASP A 84 -21.67 -6.14 -12.16
N PHE A 85 -21.28 -4.88 -12.41
CA PHE A 85 -20.85 -4.42 -13.74
C PHE A 85 -19.66 -5.23 -14.27
N LEU A 86 -18.66 -5.52 -13.43
CA LEU A 86 -17.48 -6.27 -13.82
C LEU A 86 -17.76 -7.77 -14.02
N GLY A 87 -18.54 -8.38 -13.14
CA GLY A 87 -18.55 -9.82 -12.94
C GLY A 87 -17.20 -10.35 -12.43
N ALA A 88 -17.05 -11.68 -12.37
CA ALA A 88 -15.86 -12.32 -11.80
C ALA A 88 -14.61 -12.18 -12.68
N ALA A 89 -14.77 -12.32 -14.00
CA ALA A 89 -13.65 -12.53 -14.91
C ALA A 89 -12.66 -11.35 -14.97
N PRO A 90 -13.07 -10.06 -15.02
CA PRO A 90 -12.11 -8.94 -14.94
C PRO A 90 -11.32 -8.90 -13.64
N ILE A 91 -11.97 -9.21 -12.50
CA ILE A 91 -11.33 -9.16 -11.17
C ILE A 91 -10.27 -10.26 -11.07
N GLU A 92 -10.59 -11.48 -11.50
CA GLU A 92 -9.64 -12.58 -11.50
C GLU A 92 -8.51 -12.38 -12.52
N ARG A 93 -8.80 -11.79 -13.69
CA ARG A 93 -7.75 -11.40 -14.66
C ARG A 93 -6.80 -10.39 -14.05
N LEU A 94 -7.30 -9.39 -13.33
CA LEU A 94 -6.46 -8.43 -12.62
C LEU A 94 -5.58 -9.13 -11.58
N ALA A 95 -6.14 -10.03 -10.77
CA ALA A 95 -5.38 -10.80 -9.79
C ALA A 95 -4.24 -11.60 -10.43
N ARG A 96 -4.51 -12.28 -11.56
CA ARG A 96 -3.49 -13.00 -12.33
C ARG A 96 -2.41 -12.07 -12.89
N ARG A 97 -2.80 -10.93 -13.49
CA ARG A 97 -1.85 -9.92 -13.98
C ARG A 97 -0.98 -9.34 -12.87
N ALA A 98 -1.55 -9.14 -11.69
CA ALA A 98 -0.84 -8.71 -10.50
C ALA A 98 0.04 -9.82 -9.90
N GLY A 99 0.00 -11.05 -10.42
CA GLY A 99 0.77 -12.19 -9.91
C GLY A 99 0.31 -12.67 -8.53
N MET A 100 -0.95 -12.44 -8.18
CA MET A 100 -1.56 -12.93 -6.94
C MET A 100 -1.83 -14.43 -7.06
N ARG A 101 -1.30 -15.22 -6.12
CA ARG A 101 -1.33 -16.70 -6.20
C ARG A 101 -2.34 -17.33 -5.27
N ASP A 102 -2.71 -16.63 -4.21
CA ASP A 102 -3.57 -17.13 -3.14
C ASP A 102 -4.95 -16.45 -3.14
N PHE A 103 -5.16 -15.45 -4.01
CA PHE A 103 -6.43 -14.75 -4.19
C PHE A 103 -7.55 -15.69 -4.64
N ARG A 104 -8.71 -15.59 -3.98
CA ARG A 104 -9.94 -16.27 -4.39
C ARG A 104 -11.12 -15.33 -4.26
N LEU A 105 -11.78 -15.05 -5.38
CA LEU A 105 -13.01 -14.26 -5.37
C LEU A 105 -14.13 -15.07 -4.71
N ALA A 106 -14.97 -14.40 -3.91
CA ALA A 106 -16.13 -15.02 -3.29
C ALA A 106 -17.39 -14.15 -3.42
N VAL A 107 -18.54 -14.72 -3.09
CA VAL A 107 -19.83 -14.03 -2.96
C VAL A 107 -20.35 -14.22 -1.53
N PRO A 108 -20.69 -13.15 -0.80
CA PRO A 108 -20.50 -11.74 -1.16
C PRO A 108 -19.02 -11.35 -1.29
N TRP A 109 -18.73 -10.30 -2.06
CA TRP A 109 -17.37 -9.92 -2.47
C TRP A 109 -16.41 -9.70 -1.28
N GLY A 110 -16.91 -9.24 -0.12
CA GLY A 110 -16.09 -9.03 1.07
C GLY A 110 -15.48 -10.30 1.67
N LEU A 111 -16.03 -11.49 1.34
CA LEU A 111 -15.50 -12.79 1.78
C LEU A 111 -14.40 -13.34 0.86
N SER A 112 -14.02 -12.59 -0.18
CA SER A 112 -12.92 -12.99 -1.06
C SER A 112 -11.65 -13.19 -0.23
N GLN A 113 -10.92 -14.28 -0.48
CA GLN A 113 -9.69 -14.59 0.25
C GLN A 113 -8.53 -13.78 -0.32
N ILE A 114 -7.78 -13.13 0.57
CA ILE A 114 -6.55 -12.41 0.27
C ILE A 114 -5.43 -12.86 1.21
N THR A 115 -4.19 -12.58 0.83
CA THR A 115 -3.03 -12.71 1.72
C THR A 115 -2.24 -11.41 1.75
N ALA A 116 -1.46 -11.18 2.80
CA ALA A 116 -0.58 -10.01 2.86
C ALA A 116 0.45 -10.01 1.71
N SER A 117 0.93 -11.19 1.29
CA SER A 117 1.86 -11.35 0.17
C SER A 117 1.24 -10.87 -1.15
N ASP A 118 0.03 -11.36 -1.47
CA ASP A 118 -0.68 -10.98 -2.69
C ASP A 118 -1.05 -9.50 -2.70
N GLN A 119 -1.55 -8.97 -1.58
CA GLN A 119 -1.96 -7.57 -1.52
C GLN A 119 -0.77 -6.60 -1.54
N SER A 120 0.35 -6.95 -0.90
CA SER A 120 1.57 -6.13 -1.01
C SER A 120 2.13 -6.12 -2.44
N ARG A 121 1.99 -7.22 -3.18
CA ARG A 121 2.33 -7.27 -4.61
C ARG A 121 1.39 -6.41 -5.42
N TYR A 122 0.08 -6.59 -5.23
CA TYR A 122 -0.94 -5.81 -5.93
C TYR A 122 -0.75 -4.30 -5.74
N PHE A 123 -0.57 -3.83 -4.50
CA PHE A 123 -0.38 -2.40 -4.24
C PHE A 123 0.94 -1.85 -4.78
N LEU A 124 2.01 -2.63 -4.81
CA LEU A 124 3.28 -2.18 -5.41
C LEU A 124 3.13 -1.94 -6.93
N GLU A 125 2.41 -2.83 -7.62
CA GLU A 125 2.19 -2.80 -9.07
C GLU A 125 0.95 -1.98 -9.48
N LEU A 126 0.16 -1.48 -8.51
CA LEU A 126 -1.12 -0.81 -8.77
C LEU A 126 -0.99 0.33 -9.78
N PRO A 127 0.03 1.21 -9.73
CA PRO A 127 0.21 2.25 -10.74
C PRO A 127 0.33 1.67 -12.17
N GLU A 128 1.12 0.61 -12.36
CA GLU A 128 1.36 -0.04 -13.66
C GLU A 128 0.18 -0.86 -14.14
N LEU A 129 -0.55 -1.49 -13.22
CA LEU A 129 -1.77 -2.24 -13.52
C LEU A 129 -2.91 -1.33 -13.95
N THR A 130 -2.90 -0.08 -13.51
CA THR A 130 -3.90 0.92 -13.87
C THR A 130 -3.61 1.51 -15.25
N VAL A 131 -4.64 1.57 -16.10
CA VAL A 131 -4.58 2.23 -17.41
C VAL A 131 -4.02 3.65 -17.24
N GLY A 132 -2.98 3.98 -18.02
CA GLY A 132 -2.17 5.18 -17.80
C GLY A 132 -2.98 6.47 -17.68
N ARG A 133 -4.03 6.64 -18.50
CA ARG A 133 -4.89 7.83 -18.46
C ARG A 133 -5.69 8.00 -17.17
N HIS A 134 -5.95 6.92 -16.45
CA HIS A 134 -6.77 6.89 -15.22
C HIS A 134 -5.93 6.73 -13.95
N ARG A 135 -4.61 6.50 -14.10
CA ARG A 135 -3.68 6.26 -12.99
C ARG A 135 -3.71 7.36 -11.93
N ALA A 136 -3.60 8.61 -12.36
CA ALA A 136 -3.62 9.76 -11.44
C ALA A 136 -4.93 9.83 -10.63
N TYR A 137 -6.06 9.50 -11.26
CA TYR A 137 -7.36 9.45 -10.58
C TYR A 137 -7.41 8.33 -9.54
N ALA A 138 -6.96 7.11 -9.88
CA ALA A 138 -6.94 6.00 -8.94
C ALA A 138 -6.08 6.28 -7.70
N LEU A 139 -4.86 6.80 -7.92
CA LEU A 139 -3.94 7.18 -6.84
C LEU A 139 -4.49 8.32 -5.98
N LYS A 140 -5.16 9.30 -6.59
CA LYS A 140 -5.84 10.39 -5.87
C LYS A 140 -6.94 9.86 -4.94
N LEU A 141 -7.76 8.92 -5.40
CA LEU A 141 -8.81 8.33 -4.55
C LEU A 141 -8.22 7.58 -3.35
N LEU A 142 -7.18 6.77 -3.58
CA LEU A 142 -6.50 6.00 -2.52
C LEU A 142 -5.71 6.89 -1.53
N ALA A 143 -5.22 8.04 -1.99
CA ALA A 143 -4.64 9.05 -1.11
C ALA A 143 -5.72 9.83 -0.32
N GLY A 144 -6.90 10.00 -0.93
CA GLY A 144 -8.02 10.81 -0.42
C GLY A 144 -9.03 10.09 0.48
N VAL A 145 -8.72 8.88 0.97
CA VAL A 145 -9.56 8.19 1.97
C VAL A 145 -9.82 9.10 3.17
N VAL A 146 -11.09 9.20 3.58
CA VAL A 146 -11.58 10.21 4.53
C VAL A 146 -10.99 10.04 5.94
N PRO A 147 -10.85 11.13 6.72
CA PRO A 147 -10.16 11.13 8.02
C PRO A 147 -10.60 10.01 8.98
N GLU A 148 -11.89 9.71 9.04
CA GLU A 148 -12.50 8.69 9.90
C GLU A 148 -11.98 7.27 9.59
N GLN A 149 -11.48 7.04 8.36
CA GLN A 149 -10.90 5.78 7.92
C GLN A 149 -9.35 5.78 7.93
N ARG A 150 -8.72 6.86 8.39
CA ARG A 150 -7.25 7.03 8.45
C ARG A 150 -6.67 6.64 9.81
N TRP A 151 -6.97 5.43 10.28
CA TRP A 151 -6.35 4.83 11.46
C TRP A 151 -5.16 3.94 11.06
N GLY A 152 -4.51 3.25 12.00
CA GLY A 152 -3.48 2.23 11.70
C GLY A 152 -2.25 2.77 10.93
N ILE A 153 -1.92 2.14 9.79
CA ILE A 153 -0.84 2.53 8.86
C ILE A 153 -0.94 4.01 8.49
N ALA A 154 -2.16 4.51 8.24
CA ALA A 154 -2.36 5.88 7.77
C ALA A 154 -1.93 6.96 8.79
N THR A 155 -1.86 6.61 10.07
CA THR A 155 -1.40 7.52 11.15
C THR A 155 0.12 7.57 11.30
N VAL A 156 0.86 6.73 10.58
CA VAL A 156 2.31 6.54 10.78
C VAL A 156 3.08 6.58 9.46
N ARG A 157 2.50 7.25 8.46
CA ARG A 157 3.17 7.62 7.21
C ARG A 157 4.49 8.35 7.51
N PRO A 158 5.64 7.88 7.01
CA PRO A 158 6.90 8.60 7.16
C PRO A 158 6.87 9.96 6.46
N HIS A 159 7.62 10.93 6.98
CA HIS A 159 7.75 12.24 6.35
C HIS A 159 8.34 12.13 4.93
N GLY A 160 7.82 12.92 3.99
CA GLY A 160 8.28 12.91 2.59
C GLY A 160 7.80 11.73 1.74
N TRP A 161 7.01 10.79 2.29
CA TRP A 161 6.42 9.70 1.52
C TRP A 161 4.94 9.95 1.27
N ASP A 162 4.50 9.87 0.01
CA ASP A 162 3.08 9.82 -0.33
C ASP A 162 2.47 8.49 0.12
N LEU A 163 1.18 8.51 0.49
CA LEU A 163 0.46 7.34 0.97
C LEU A 163 -0.82 7.11 0.16
N HIS A 164 -0.89 5.97 -0.51
CA HIS A 164 -2.07 5.45 -1.18
C HIS A 164 -2.50 4.16 -0.48
N PHE A 165 -3.69 4.10 0.12
CA PHE A 165 -4.06 2.94 0.91
C PHE A 165 -5.54 2.60 0.80
N LYS A 166 -5.88 1.36 1.18
CA LYS A 166 -7.26 0.96 1.46
C LYS A 166 -7.31 0.12 2.73
N GLY A 167 -8.25 0.45 3.59
CA GLY A 167 -8.63 -0.35 4.75
C GLY A 167 -9.84 -1.25 4.47
N GLY A 168 -9.94 -2.33 5.23
CA GLY A 168 -11.14 -3.17 5.30
C GLY A 168 -11.33 -3.74 6.69
N TRP A 169 -12.56 -3.74 7.17
CA TRP A 169 -12.95 -4.34 8.43
C TRP A 169 -14.30 -5.06 8.26
N GLY A 170 -14.54 -6.07 9.10
CA GLY A 170 -15.81 -6.81 9.14
C GLY A 170 -16.93 -5.99 9.78
N ALA A 171 -17.73 -6.62 10.64
CA ALA A 171 -18.86 -6.00 11.35
C ALA A 171 -18.48 -4.91 12.38
N GLY A 172 -17.25 -4.40 12.37
CA GLY A 172 -16.77 -3.41 13.34
C GLY A 172 -16.47 -3.99 14.73
N THR A 173 -16.46 -5.31 14.90
CA THR A 173 -16.08 -5.97 16.16
C THR A 173 -14.57 -6.03 16.38
N GLY A 174 -13.77 -5.76 15.34
CA GLY A 174 -12.31 -5.95 15.34
C GLY A 174 -11.84 -7.34 14.90
N ALA A 175 -12.74 -8.31 14.80
CA ALA A 175 -12.40 -9.67 14.38
C ALA A 175 -11.75 -9.73 13.00
N VAL A 176 -12.03 -8.78 12.10
CA VAL A 176 -11.35 -8.64 10.82
C VAL A 176 -11.03 -7.16 10.63
N SER A 177 -9.75 -6.81 10.55
CA SER A 177 -9.27 -5.45 10.27
C SER A 177 -7.94 -5.49 9.51
N HIS A 178 -7.89 -4.80 8.38
CA HIS A 178 -6.78 -4.85 7.45
C HIS A 178 -6.48 -3.45 6.93
N GLN A 179 -5.21 -3.17 6.67
CA GLN A 179 -4.79 -2.01 5.88
C GLN A 179 -3.63 -2.39 4.96
N ILE A 180 -3.74 -1.97 3.71
CA ILE A 180 -2.73 -2.18 2.68
C ILE A 180 -2.43 -0.83 2.06
N ALA A 181 -1.14 -0.56 1.91
CA ALA A 181 -0.62 0.71 1.46
C ALA A 181 0.45 0.54 0.38
N LEU A 182 0.51 1.53 -0.49
CA LEU A 182 1.64 1.90 -1.33
C LEU A 182 2.18 3.23 -0.78
N LEU A 183 3.48 3.27 -0.54
CA LEU A 183 4.26 4.45 -0.18
C LEU A 183 5.18 4.80 -1.35
N GLU A 184 5.18 6.07 -1.76
CA GLU A 184 6.02 6.57 -2.85
C GLU A 184 6.86 7.77 -2.41
N ARG A 185 8.12 7.85 -2.85
CA ARG A 185 9.00 9.01 -2.67
C ARG A 185 10.12 8.98 -3.70
N ASP A 186 10.31 10.05 -4.46
CA ASP A 186 11.42 10.21 -5.41
C ASP A 186 11.63 9.00 -6.35
N GLY A 187 10.53 8.45 -6.87
CA GLY A 187 10.53 7.25 -7.72
C GLY A 187 10.71 5.92 -7.00
N GLN A 188 10.96 5.93 -5.68
CA GLN A 188 10.98 4.73 -4.85
C GLN A 188 9.56 4.32 -4.47
N ARG A 189 9.33 3.01 -4.40
CA ARG A 189 8.06 2.43 -3.97
C ARG A 189 8.23 1.34 -2.94
N VAL A 190 7.41 1.40 -1.91
CA VAL A 190 7.29 0.36 -0.89
C VAL A 190 5.82 0.06 -0.67
N SER A 191 5.42 -1.20 -0.77
CA SER A 191 4.09 -1.62 -0.35
C SER A 191 4.14 -2.31 1.02
N VAL A 192 3.15 -2.02 1.86
CA VAL A 192 2.96 -2.65 3.17
C VAL A 192 1.53 -3.16 3.27
N ALA A 193 1.37 -4.45 3.52
CA ALA A 193 0.10 -5.08 3.81
C ALA A 193 0.10 -5.62 5.24
N ILE A 194 -0.89 -5.26 6.04
CA ILE A 194 -1.08 -5.78 7.40
C ILE A 194 -2.53 -6.23 7.55
N THR A 195 -2.71 -7.47 8.00
CA THR A 195 -4.01 -8.10 8.16
C THR A 195 -4.13 -8.69 9.56
N THR A 196 -5.23 -8.43 10.26
CA THR A 196 -5.57 -9.07 11.53
C THR A 196 -6.83 -9.92 11.43
N ASN A 197 -6.88 -11.03 12.17
CA ASN A 197 -8.06 -11.87 12.34
C ASN A 197 -8.24 -12.22 13.83
N GLY A 198 -9.46 -12.27 14.33
CA GLY A 198 -9.77 -12.63 15.73
C GLY A 198 -9.24 -11.65 16.79
N SER A 199 -9.05 -10.37 16.45
CA SER A 199 -8.76 -9.35 17.48
C SER A 199 -10.01 -9.06 18.33
N PRO A 200 -9.86 -8.74 19.62
CA PRO A 200 -10.97 -8.64 20.57
C PRO A 200 -11.89 -7.43 20.34
N THR A 201 -11.34 -6.29 19.91
CA THR A 201 -12.12 -5.08 19.60
C THR A 201 -11.57 -4.36 18.37
N HIS A 202 -12.37 -3.46 17.79
CA HIS A 202 -11.94 -2.67 16.65
C HIS A 202 -10.78 -1.75 17.01
N GLU A 203 -10.86 -1.06 18.15
CA GLU A 203 -9.81 -0.17 18.68
C GLU A 203 -8.51 -0.95 18.88
N TYR A 204 -8.60 -2.17 19.43
CA TYR A 204 -7.44 -3.05 19.61
C TYR A 204 -6.79 -3.42 18.28
N SER A 205 -7.61 -3.71 17.26
CA SER A 205 -7.13 -4.04 15.93
C SER A 205 -6.47 -2.83 15.25
N GLN A 206 -7.02 -1.62 15.41
CA GLN A 206 -6.43 -0.38 14.89
C GLN A 206 -5.08 -0.09 15.55
N GLU A 207 -4.98 -0.26 16.88
CA GLU A 207 -3.71 -0.13 17.60
C GLU A 207 -2.69 -1.17 17.11
N THR A 208 -3.12 -2.41 16.91
CA THR A 208 -2.27 -3.49 16.39
C THR A 208 -1.70 -3.12 15.03
N LEU A 209 -2.56 -2.66 14.11
CA LEU A 209 -2.18 -2.21 12.77
C LEU A 209 -1.19 -1.04 12.84
N ARG A 210 -1.45 -0.04 13.69
CA ARG A 210 -0.56 1.10 13.94
C ARG A 210 0.80 0.66 14.49
N GLY A 211 0.81 -0.22 15.49
CA GLY A 211 2.01 -0.67 16.19
C GLY A 211 2.92 -1.53 15.32
N VAL A 212 2.34 -2.39 14.46
CA VAL A 212 3.09 -3.12 13.42
C VAL A 212 3.65 -2.13 12.40
N ALA A 213 2.82 -1.23 11.88
CA ALA A 213 3.20 -0.26 10.86
C ALA A 213 4.37 0.62 11.30
N ARG A 214 4.35 1.19 12.51
CA ARG A 214 5.48 2.00 13.05
C ARG A 214 6.81 1.25 12.98
N ARG A 215 6.79 -0.04 13.32
CA ARG A 215 8.01 -0.87 13.36
C ARG A 215 8.48 -1.31 11.99
N LEU A 216 7.57 -1.45 11.03
CA LEU A 216 7.90 -1.76 9.65
C LEU A 216 8.46 -0.52 8.92
N LEU A 217 7.90 0.66 9.20
CA LEU A 217 8.18 1.90 8.48
C LEU A 217 9.30 2.74 9.08
N ARG A 218 9.79 2.42 10.28
CA ARG A 218 10.87 3.17 10.97
C ARG A 218 12.07 3.46 10.06
N GLY A 219 12.56 2.46 9.32
CA GLY A 219 13.73 2.64 8.45
C GLY A 219 13.49 3.55 7.23
N LEU A 220 12.24 3.83 6.84
CA LEU A 220 11.92 4.78 5.77
C LEU A 220 11.88 6.23 6.28
N ALA A 221 11.60 6.43 7.57
CA ALA A 221 11.68 7.74 8.22
C ALA A 221 13.13 8.18 8.41
N ASP A 222 14.00 7.23 8.77
CA ASP A 222 15.43 7.48 8.99
C ASP A 222 16.21 7.62 7.67
N ALA A 223 15.66 7.10 6.56
CA ALA A 223 16.21 7.24 5.22
C ALA A 223 15.85 8.57 4.54
N ALA A 224 15.60 9.65 5.30
CA ALA A 224 15.59 11.01 4.76
C ALA A 224 16.89 11.25 3.97
N PRO A 225 16.88 12.07 2.90
CA PRO A 225 18.04 12.19 2.05
C PRO A 225 19.23 12.62 2.91
N ALA A 226 20.31 11.84 2.88
CA ALA A 226 21.61 12.43 3.09
C ALA A 226 21.68 13.57 2.06
N ASP A 227 21.86 14.80 2.54
CA ASP A 227 22.18 15.94 1.69
C ASP A 227 23.15 15.48 0.61
N GLU A 228 22.84 15.82 -0.65
CA GLU A 228 23.56 15.45 -1.87
C GLU A 228 25.03 15.12 -1.59
N GLU A 229 25.38 13.83 -1.52
CA GLU A 229 26.78 13.47 -1.72
C GLU A 229 27.14 13.93 -3.13
N PRO A 230 28.10 14.84 -3.29
CA PRO A 230 28.39 15.38 -4.60
C PRO A 230 28.88 14.24 -5.50
N SER A 231 28.50 14.34 -6.77
CA SER A 231 28.78 13.31 -7.78
C SER A 231 30.26 12.89 -7.77
N PRO A 232 30.60 11.65 -8.14
CA PRO A 232 31.97 11.14 -8.13
C PRO A 232 32.99 12.09 -8.80
N GLY A 233 32.56 12.87 -9.80
CA GLY A 233 33.37 13.89 -10.47
C GLY A 233 33.76 15.08 -9.59
N VAL A 234 32.88 15.55 -8.70
CA VAL A 234 33.17 16.67 -7.77
C VAL A 234 34.10 16.21 -6.64
N ARG A 235 34.04 14.93 -6.24
CA ARG A 235 34.99 14.33 -5.29
C ARG A 235 36.40 14.30 -5.87
N LEU A 236 36.55 13.90 -7.14
CA LEU A 236 37.84 13.87 -7.82
C LEU A 236 38.41 15.28 -8.04
N ALA A 237 37.57 16.25 -8.42
CA ALA A 237 37.99 17.64 -8.59
C ALA A 237 38.54 18.25 -7.29
N ARG A 238 37.85 18.06 -6.16
CA ARG A 238 38.31 18.54 -4.84
C ARG A 238 39.54 17.81 -4.31
N ALA A 239 39.72 16.54 -4.67
CA ALA A 239 40.92 15.78 -4.30
C ALA A 239 42.15 16.26 -5.09
N LEU A 240 41.97 16.58 -6.37
CA LEU A 240 43.02 17.12 -7.23
C LEU A 240 43.38 18.57 -6.89
N GLU A 241 42.41 19.41 -6.52
CA GLU A 241 42.66 20.77 -6.03
C GLU A 241 43.48 20.79 -4.74
N ARG A 242 43.23 19.85 -3.81
CA ARG A 242 44.00 19.73 -2.56
C ARG A 242 45.41 19.18 -2.78
N ALA A 243 45.62 18.39 -3.83
CA ALA A 243 46.94 17.87 -4.19
C ALA A 243 47.80 18.90 -4.94
N ALA A 244 47.19 19.98 -5.46
CA ALA A 244 47.86 21.02 -6.22
C ALA A 244 48.36 22.21 -5.37
N THR A 245 48.01 22.27 -4.09
CA THR A 245 48.46 23.35 -3.19
C THR A 245 49.77 22.95 -2.50
N PRO A 246 50.91 23.59 -2.79
CA PRO A 246 52.16 23.30 -2.08
C PRO A 246 52.03 23.68 -0.59
N PRO A 247 52.68 22.93 0.32
CA PRO A 247 52.63 23.24 1.75
C PRO A 247 53.26 24.62 2.01
N PRO A 248 52.74 25.37 3.01
CA PRO A 248 53.33 26.66 3.38
C PRO A 248 54.78 26.47 3.86
N PRO A 249 55.65 27.46 3.62
CA PRO A 249 57.02 27.40 4.11
C PRO A 249 57.04 27.34 5.64
N VAL A 250 57.85 26.42 6.17
CA VAL A 250 58.11 26.31 7.60
C VAL A 250 58.99 27.50 7.99
N ALA A 251 58.55 28.31 8.96
CA ALA A 251 59.35 29.36 9.55
C ALA A 251 60.22 28.78 10.66
N ASP A 252 61.50 29.15 10.67
CA ASP A 252 62.49 28.86 11.71
C ASP A 252 62.20 29.62 13.02
#